data_AF-A0A535G8I5-F1
#
_entry.id   AF-A0A535G8I5-F1
#
_cell.length_a   1.000
_cell.length_b   1.000
_cell.length_c   1.000
_cell.angle_alpha   90.00
_cell.angle_beta   90.00
_cell.angle_gamma   90.00
#
_symmetry.space_group_name_H-M   'P 1'
#
loop_
_entity.id
_entity.type
_entity.pdbx_description
1 polymer ?
#
loop_
_entity_poly.entity_id
_entity_poly.type
_entity_poly.pdbx_seq_one_letter_code
_entity_poly.pdbx_strand_id
1 'polypeptide(L)'
;HVRGVTNILRAVGALDGAPKAVAPPRVVNSFDWLRSPVEGIFHTRVNVEQQVKAGDVLGELVDLVGEPLATVKAPVSGVVLFVVTSPAIKKDGLLLAIGAL
;
A
#
# COMPACT_ATOMS: atom_id res chain seq x y z
N HIS A 1 -8.98 14.45 2.41
CA HIS A 1 -7.86 15.40 2.25
C HIS A 1 -8.17 16.80 2.76
N VAL A 2 -9.14 17.53 2.18
CA VAL A 2 -9.42 18.96 2.51
C VAL A 2 -9.57 19.22 4.02
N ARG A 3 -10.37 18.43 4.75
CA ARG A 3 -10.55 18.56 6.20
C ARG A 3 -9.23 18.53 6.99
N GLY A 4 -8.29 17.69 6.59
CA GLY A 4 -6.98 17.58 7.24
C GLY A 4 -6.15 18.84 7.07
N VAL A 5 -6.07 19.35 5.83
CA VAL A 5 -5.37 20.61 5.52
C VAL A 5 -6.02 21.78 6.28
N THR A 6 -7.34 21.88 6.28
CA THR A 6 -8.05 22.91 7.06
C THR A 6 -7.77 22.82 8.55
N ASN A 7 -7.70 21.61 9.11
CA ASN A 7 -7.35 21.42 10.53
C ASN A 7 -5.91 21.88 10.83
N ILE A 8 -4.95 21.60 9.94
CA ILE A 8 -3.57 22.08 10.10
C ILE A 8 -3.53 23.60 10.07
N LEU A 9 -4.16 24.23 9.07
CA LEU A 9 -4.17 25.68 8.92
C LEU A 9 -4.81 26.39 10.12
N ARG A 10 -5.88 25.82 10.70
CA ARG A 10 -6.46 26.31 11.95
C ARG A 10 -5.55 26.13 13.15
N ALA A 11 -4.86 25.00 13.25
CA ALA A 11 -3.95 24.71 14.36
C ALA A 11 -2.76 25.68 14.42
N VAL A 12 -2.27 26.13 13.26
CA VAL A 12 -1.16 27.10 13.16
C VAL A 12 -1.64 28.56 13.10
N GLY A 13 -2.94 28.83 13.26
CA GLY A 13 -3.50 30.19 13.25
C GLY A 13 -3.56 30.87 11.88
N ALA A 14 -3.37 30.12 10.78
CA ALA A 14 -3.47 30.65 9.42
C ALA A 14 -4.94 30.80 8.95
N LEU A 15 -5.87 30.08 9.57
CA LEU A 15 -7.31 30.22 9.36
C LEU A 15 -8.03 30.37 10.69
N ASP A 16 -9.14 31.09 10.69
CA ASP A 16 -9.99 31.24 11.86
C ASP A 16 -10.64 29.91 12.30
N GLY A 17 -10.86 29.82 13.61
CA GLY A 17 -11.53 28.72 14.30
C GLY A 17 -10.59 27.62 14.78
N ALA A 18 -11.12 26.71 15.59
CA ALA A 18 -10.36 25.59 16.14
C ALA A 18 -10.31 24.38 15.17
N PRO A 19 -9.24 23.57 15.22
CA PRO A 19 -9.20 22.28 14.53
C PRO A 19 -10.37 21.38 14.96
N LYS A 20 -10.96 20.64 14.00
CA LYS A 20 -11.99 19.64 14.32
C LYS A 20 -11.34 18.40 14.94
N ALA A 21 -11.95 17.83 15.97
CA ALA A 21 -11.53 16.55 16.53
C ALA A 21 -11.57 15.44 15.46
N VAL A 22 -10.56 14.57 15.49
CA VAL A 22 -10.43 13.40 14.60
C VAL A 22 -10.08 12.18 15.43
N ALA A 23 -10.45 10.99 14.93
CA ALA A 23 -10.03 9.74 15.56
C ALA A 23 -8.49 9.64 15.57
N PRO A 24 -7.89 8.99 16.58
CA PRO A 24 -6.46 8.70 16.58
C PRO A 24 -6.05 7.93 15.32
N PRO A 25 -4.86 8.20 14.76
CA PRO A 25 -4.36 7.43 13.63
C PRO A 25 -4.04 5.99 14.06
N ARG A 26 -4.15 5.07 13.11
CA ARG A 26 -3.58 3.72 13.27
C ARG A 26 -2.07 3.81 13.04
N VAL A 27 -1.29 3.36 14.02
CA VAL A 27 0.17 3.26 13.91
C VAL A 27 0.54 1.86 13.43
N VAL A 28 1.50 1.78 12.50
CA VAL A 28 2.08 0.53 12.00
C VAL A 28 3.54 0.45 12.43
N ASN A 29 4.05 -0.76 12.66
CA ASN A 29 5.40 -0.99 13.19
C ASN A 29 6.50 -0.80 12.14
N SER A 30 6.17 -1.07 10.87
CA SER A 30 7.10 -1.00 9.75
C SER A 30 6.38 -0.67 8.46
N PHE A 31 7.17 -0.36 7.43
CA PHE A 31 6.69 -0.13 6.08
C PHE A 31 7.46 -1.08 5.16
N ASP A 32 6.92 -2.28 4.95
CA ASP A 32 7.56 -3.36 4.20
C ASP A 32 7.21 -3.24 2.71
N TRP A 33 8.20 -2.77 1.93
CA TRP A 33 8.07 -2.59 0.49
C TRP A 33 8.29 -3.91 -0.23
N LEU A 34 7.31 -4.37 -1.01
CA LEU A 34 7.43 -5.57 -1.83
C LEU A 34 7.82 -5.19 -3.25
N ARG A 35 8.84 -5.87 -3.77
CA ARG A 35 9.39 -5.66 -5.11
C ARG A 35 9.26 -6.93 -5.95
N SER A 36 9.13 -6.73 -7.25
CA SER A 36 8.98 -7.84 -8.18
C SER A 36 10.29 -8.61 -8.33
N PRO A 37 10.30 -9.95 -8.19
CA PRO A 37 11.50 -10.75 -8.43
C PRO A 37 11.85 -10.85 -9.93
N VAL A 38 10.89 -10.54 -10.82
CA VAL A 38 10.98 -10.70 -12.28
C VAL A 38 10.36 -9.49 -13.00
N GLU A 39 10.67 -9.32 -14.28
CA GLU A 39 9.92 -8.41 -15.15
C GLU A 39 8.63 -9.08 -15.62
N GLY A 40 7.51 -8.34 -15.66
CA GLY A 40 6.23 -8.89 -16.10
C GLY A 40 5.04 -7.96 -15.85
N ILE A 41 3.84 -8.54 -15.95
CA ILE A 41 2.55 -7.89 -15.67
C ILE A 41 2.09 -8.34 -14.28
N PHE A 42 1.92 -7.39 -13.36
CA PHE A 42 1.46 -7.66 -12.01
C PHE A 42 -0.08 -7.65 -11.93
N HIS A 43 -0.64 -8.79 -11.56
CA HIS A 43 -2.05 -8.94 -11.20
C HIS A 43 -2.20 -8.97 -9.69
N THR A 44 -2.56 -7.84 -9.09
CA THR A 44 -2.86 -7.76 -7.66
C THR A 44 -4.15 -8.52 -7.31
N ARG A 45 -4.16 -9.16 -6.14
CA ARG A 45 -5.33 -9.83 -5.55
C ARG A 45 -5.79 -9.15 -4.26
N VAL A 46 -5.17 -8.02 -3.91
CA VAL A 46 -5.45 -7.25 -2.69
C VAL A 46 -5.73 -5.78 -2.98
N ASN A 47 -6.47 -5.15 -2.07
CA ASN A 47 -6.79 -3.73 -2.12
C ASN A 47 -6.09 -2.97 -0.99
N VAL A 48 -5.93 -1.66 -1.14
CA VAL A 48 -5.47 -0.77 -0.06
C VAL A 48 -6.41 -0.91 1.14
N GLU A 49 -5.86 -0.81 2.36
CA GLU A 49 -6.52 -1.04 3.66
C GLU A 49 -6.88 -2.49 4.00
N GLN A 50 -6.72 -3.43 3.06
CA GLN A 50 -6.96 -4.85 3.33
C GLN A 50 -5.98 -5.39 4.37
N GLN A 51 -6.49 -6.19 5.32
CA GLN A 51 -5.65 -6.97 6.23
C GLN A 51 -5.16 -8.24 5.55
N VAL A 52 -3.88 -8.55 5.71
CA VAL A 52 -3.24 -9.76 5.17
C VAL A 52 -2.45 -10.46 6.26
N LYS A 53 -2.31 -11.78 6.16
CA LYS A 53 -1.46 -12.61 7.03
C LYS A 53 -0.19 -12.98 6.30
N ALA A 54 0.89 -13.19 7.05
CA ALA A 54 2.11 -13.76 6.50
C ALA A 54 1.81 -15.07 5.74
N GLY A 55 2.31 -15.17 4.51
CA GLY A 55 2.07 -16.29 3.60
C GLY A 55 0.87 -16.12 2.65
N ASP A 56 -0.02 -15.16 2.89
CA ASP A 56 -1.15 -14.89 1.97
C ASP A 56 -0.63 -14.51 0.57
N VAL A 57 -1.35 -14.96 -0.46
CA VAL A 57 -1.06 -14.58 -1.85
C VAL A 57 -1.60 -13.18 -2.11
N LEU A 58 -0.71 -12.26 -2.45
CA LEU A 58 -1.02 -10.86 -2.71
C LEU A 58 -1.26 -10.55 -4.18
N GLY A 59 -0.74 -11.41 -5.06
CA GLY A 59 -0.85 -11.26 -6.50
C GLY A 59 0.15 -12.15 -7.22
N GLU A 60 0.17 -12.04 -8.54
CA GLU A 60 1.00 -12.85 -9.44
C GLU A 60 1.65 -11.97 -10.49
N LEU A 61 2.86 -12.33 -10.91
CA LEU A 61 3.50 -11.82 -12.12
C LEU A 61 3.24 -12.81 -13.24
N VAL A 62 2.79 -12.29 -14.38
CA VAL A 62 2.62 -13.05 -15.62
C VAL A 62 3.42 -12.41 -16.76
N ASP A 63 3.68 -13.16 -17.83
CA ASP A 63 4.25 -12.61 -19.06
C ASP A 63 3.19 -11.88 -19.91
N LEU A 64 3.56 -11.46 -21.12
CA LEU A 64 2.66 -10.72 -22.02
C LEU A 64 1.47 -11.54 -22.55
N VAL A 65 1.54 -12.87 -22.49
CA VAL A 65 0.46 -13.77 -22.93
C VAL A 65 -0.30 -14.39 -21.77
N GLY A 66 0.11 -14.11 -20.53
CA GLY A 66 -0.57 -14.53 -19.31
C GLY A 66 0.04 -15.76 -18.64
N GLU A 67 1.19 -16.27 -19.11
CA GLU A 67 1.86 -17.40 -18.48
C GLU A 67 2.46 -16.98 -17.12
N PRO A 68 2.33 -17.81 -16.07
CA PRO A 68 2.76 -17.46 -14.73
C PRO A 68 4.28 -17.40 -14.61
N LEU A 69 4.79 -16.30 -14.05
CA LEU A 69 6.22 -16.07 -13.80
C LEU A 69 6.58 -16.16 -12.32
N ALA A 70 5.76 -15.58 -11.43
CA ALA A 70 6.00 -15.60 -9.99
C ALA A 70 4.72 -15.36 -9.18
N THR A 71 4.67 -15.92 -7.97
CA THR A 71 3.62 -15.60 -6.98
C THR A 71 4.19 -14.67 -5.92
N VAL A 72 3.50 -13.58 -5.63
CA VAL A 72 3.88 -12.61 -4.60
C VAL A 72 3.12 -12.95 -3.32
N LYS A 73 3.86 -13.24 -2.25
CA LYS A 73 3.29 -13.58 -0.93
C LYS A 73 3.63 -12.52 0.11
N ALA A 74 2.77 -12.37 1.10
CA ALA A 74 3.00 -11.50 2.24
C ALA A 74 4.16 -12.02 3.10
N PRO A 75 5.25 -11.25 3.29
CA PRO A 75 6.32 -11.65 4.20
C PRO A 75 5.92 -11.49 5.67
N VAL A 76 4.97 -10.59 5.95
CA VAL A 76 4.51 -10.24 7.30
C VAL A 76 2.99 -10.07 7.30
N SER A 77 2.38 -10.23 8.48
CA SER A 77 0.98 -9.87 8.69
C SER A 77 0.86 -8.35 8.85
N GLY A 78 -0.19 -7.75 8.29
CA GLY A 78 -0.32 -6.30 8.32
C GLY A 78 -1.48 -5.75 7.50
N VAL A 79 -1.43 -4.46 7.23
CA VAL A 79 -2.37 -3.75 6.36
C VAL A 79 -1.70 -3.34 5.06
N VAL A 80 -2.38 -3.52 3.92
CA VAL A 80 -1.89 -3.02 2.62
C VAL A 80 -1.96 -1.49 2.61
N LEU A 81 -0.81 -0.83 2.45
CA LEU A 81 -0.69 0.63 2.52
C LEU A 81 -0.87 1.31 1.16
N PHE A 82 -0.37 0.69 0.10
CA PHE A 82 -0.62 1.07 -1.29
C PHE A 82 -0.44 -0.15 -2.19
N VAL A 83 -0.97 -0.06 -3.41
CA VAL A 83 -0.69 -0.99 -4.52
C VAL A 83 -0.40 -0.15 -5.76
N VAL A 84 0.57 -0.54 -6.58
CA VAL A 84 0.81 0.12 -7.86
C VAL A 84 -0.38 -0.06 -8.81
N THR A 85 -0.64 0.96 -9.62
CA THR A 85 -1.75 0.94 -10.60
C THR A 85 -1.29 0.59 -12.01
N SER A 86 -0.02 0.84 -12.35
CA SER A 86 0.58 0.37 -13.60
C SER A 86 0.94 -1.11 -13.45
N PRO A 87 0.40 -2.01 -14.29
CA PRO A 87 0.67 -3.43 -14.15
C PRO A 87 2.02 -3.85 -14.75
N ALA A 88 2.61 -3.06 -15.67
CA ALA A 88 3.91 -3.37 -16.24
C ALA A 88 5.03 -3.04 -15.24
N ILE A 89 5.74 -4.07 -14.77
CA ILE A 89 6.74 -3.98 -13.70
C ILE A 89 8.08 -4.54 -14.17
N LYS A 90 9.15 -3.77 -13.97
CA LYS A 90 10.53 -4.24 -14.14
C LYS A 90 10.95 -5.15 -12.99
N LYS A 91 11.97 -5.98 -13.19
CA LYS A 91 12.64 -6.64 -12.06
C LYS A 91 13.06 -5.60 -11.01
N ASP A 92 12.84 -5.92 -9.74
CA ASP A 92 13.01 -5.06 -8.57
C ASP A 92 12.09 -3.82 -8.55
N GLY A 93 11.16 -3.72 -9.51
CA GLY A 93 10.12 -2.72 -9.56
C GLY A 93 9.14 -2.87 -8.40
N LEU A 94 8.56 -1.75 -8.00
CA LEU A 94 7.72 -1.70 -6.81
C LEU A 94 6.32 -2.29 -7.08
N LEU A 95 5.79 -3.06 -6.13
CA LEU A 95 4.46 -3.70 -6.25
C LEU A 95 3.43 -3.11 -5.29
N LEU A 96 3.74 -3.18 -4.00
CA LEU A 96 2.86 -2.76 -2.92
C LEU A 96 3.69 -2.59 -1.64
N ALA A 97 3.06 -2.11 -0.57
CA ALA A 97 3.65 -2.20 0.75
C ALA A 97 2.66 -2.70 1.81
N ILE A 98 3.21 -3.38 2.81
CA ILE A 98 2.48 -3.80 4.00
C ILE A 98 2.97 -2.98 5.19
N GLY A 99 2.04 -2.40 5.94
CA GLY A 99 2.30 -1.87 7.26
C GLY A 99 2.16 -2.99 8.27
N ALA A 100 3.27 -3.49 8.82
CA ALA A 100 3.21 -4.55 9.81
C ALA A 100 2.54 -4.07 11.10
N LEU A 101 1.85 -4.99 11.76
CA LEU A 101 1.08 -4.74 12.99
C LEU A 101 1.58 -5.60 14.14
#